data_AF-X0VFR9-F1
#
_entry.id   AF-X0VFR9-F1
#
_cell.length_a   1.000
_cell.length_b   1.000
_cell.length_c   1.000
_cell.angle_alpha   90.00
_cell.angle_beta   90.00
_cell.angle_gamma   90.00
#
_symmetry.space_group_name_H-M   'P 1'
#
loop_
_entity.id
_entity.type
_entity.pdbx_description
1 polymer ?
#
loop_
_entity_poly.entity_id
_entity_poly.type
_entity_poly.pdbx_seq_one_letter_code
_entity_poly.pdbx_strand_id
1 'polypeptide(L)'
;MEELISGFLQIFNVGTILWIALGEVLGIILGALPGLTATMGIALMVPISFQLSNASGMALLLGVYCGAVSGASIPAILLGIPGNPNAIATVYDGHAMTKKGLAGQALGGAVVASFIGGIASLIILVLFSPLIAKMTLAFGPAEKA
;
A
#
# COMPACT_ATOMS: atom_id res chain seq x y z
N MET A 1 -13.93 -2.45 20.99
CA MET A 1 -13.27 -1.13 21.15
C MET A 1 -11.89 -1.28 21.79
N GLU A 2 -11.72 -2.18 22.76
CA GLU A 2 -10.40 -2.54 23.32
C GLU A 2 -9.38 -2.98 22.27
N GLU A 3 -9.76 -3.86 21.34
CA GLU A 3 -8.88 -4.30 20.23
C GLU A 3 -8.39 -3.14 19.35
N LEU A 4 -9.25 -2.14 19.10
CA LEU A 4 -8.89 -0.96 18.31
C LEU A 4 -7.85 -0.12 19.04
N ILE A 5 -8.03 0.09 20.35
CA ILE A 5 -7.10 0.84 21.20
C ILE A 5 -5.77 0.10 21.31
N SER A 6 -5.80 -1.22 21.51
CA SER A 6 -4.61 -2.08 21.55
C SER A 6 -3.82 -1.99 20.24
N GLY A 7 -4.49 -2.13 19.09
CA GLY A 7 -3.86 -1.98 17.78
C GLY A 7 -3.25 -0.59 17.56
N PHE A 8 -3.93 0.46 17.98
CA PHE A 8 -3.41 1.83 17.88
C PHE A 8 -2.14 2.04 18.72
N LEU A 9 -2.08 1.45 19.91
CA LEU A 9 -0.89 1.51 20.77
C LEU A 9 0.31 0.76 20.16
N GLN A 10 0.08 -0.31 19.41
CA GLN A 10 1.16 -1.06 18.75
C GLN A 10 1.90 -0.25 17.68
N ILE A 11 1.29 0.79 17.13
CA ILE A 11 1.92 1.70 16.15
C ILE A 11 3.06 2.49 16.80
N PHE A 12 2.95 2.84 18.09
CA PHE A 12 4.00 3.58 18.80
C PHE A 12 5.20 2.72 19.18
N ASN A 13 5.14 1.40 18.94
CA ASN A 13 6.28 0.54 19.14
C ASN A 13 7.34 0.79 18.06
N VAL A 14 8.58 1.04 18.48
CA VAL A 14 9.70 1.33 17.58
C VAL A 14 9.93 0.21 16.57
N GLY A 15 9.79 -1.05 16.97
CA GLY A 15 9.93 -2.19 16.08
C GLY A 15 8.89 -2.18 14.96
N THR A 16 7.62 -1.89 15.29
CA THR A 16 6.54 -1.76 14.30
C THR A 16 6.86 -0.64 13.30
N ILE A 17 7.29 0.53 13.76
CA ILE A 17 7.65 1.67 12.90
C ILE A 17 8.79 1.31 11.95
N LEU A 18 9.82 0.60 12.42
CA LEU A 18 10.93 0.17 11.57
C LEU A 18 10.47 -0.82 10.49
N TRP A 19 9.58 -1.76 10.82
CA TRP A 19 9.03 -2.68 9.84
C TRP A 19 8.10 -2.01 8.83
N ILE A 20 7.31 -1.02 9.25
CA ILE A 20 6.54 -0.16 8.33
C ILE A 20 7.49 0.57 7.39
N ALA A 21 8.52 1.25 7.91
CA ALA A 21 9.46 2.01 7.11
C ALA A 21 10.23 1.13 6.11
N LEU A 22 10.70 -0.04 6.55
CA LEU A 22 11.36 -1.00 5.66
C LEU A 22 10.39 -1.51 4.59
N GLY A 23 9.18 -1.88 4.99
CA GLY A 23 8.13 -2.32 4.08
C GLY A 23 7.80 -1.26 3.04
N GLU A 24 7.64 0.00 3.46
CA GLU A 24 7.35 1.15 2.59
C GLU A 24 8.46 1.34 1.54
N VAL A 25 9.72 1.34 1.95
CA VAL A 25 10.87 1.48 1.03
C VAL A 25 10.91 0.34 0.02
N LEU A 26 10.76 -0.90 0.48
CA LEU A 26 10.71 -2.06 -0.40
C LEU A 26 9.51 -1.96 -1.35
N GLY A 27 8.35 -1.58 -0.83
CA GLY A 27 7.15 -1.35 -1.60
C GLY A 27 7.37 -0.33 -2.71
N ILE A 28 7.94 0.83 -2.40
CA ILE A 28 8.22 1.88 -3.39
C ILE A 28 9.12 1.36 -4.51
N ILE A 29 10.18 0.63 -4.15
CA ILE A 29 11.10 0.04 -5.14
C ILE A 29 10.34 -0.96 -6.03
N LEU A 30 9.54 -1.85 -5.45
CA LEU A 30 8.78 -2.85 -6.19
C LEU A 30 7.72 -2.20 -7.09
N GLY A 31 7.00 -1.21 -6.59
CA GLY A 31 5.99 -0.46 -7.35
C GLY A 31 6.59 0.38 -8.48
N ALA A 32 7.83 0.86 -8.30
CA ALA A 32 8.54 1.61 -9.34
C ALA A 32 8.98 0.74 -10.52
N LEU A 33 8.99 -0.59 -10.37
CA LEU A 33 9.32 -1.53 -11.43
C LEU A 33 8.04 -1.85 -12.26
N PRO A 34 8.00 -1.50 -13.56
CA PRO A 34 6.85 -1.77 -14.40
C PRO A 34 6.50 -3.27 -14.43
N GLY A 35 5.22 -3.59 -14.20
CA GLY A 35 4.73 -4.97 -14.23
C GLY A 35 4.85 -5.72 -12.90
N LEU A 36 5.56 -5.19 -11.90
CA LEU A 36 5.63 -5.78 -10.56
C LEU A 36 4.55 -5.18 -9.67
N THR A 37 3.41 -5.85 -9.63
CA THR A 37 2.23 -5.28 -8.98
C THR A 37 2.33 -5.26 -7.45
N ALA A 38 1.54 -4.41 -6.79
CA ALA A 38 1.46 -4.39 -5.32
C ALA A 38 1.10 -5.77 -4.74
N THR A 39 0.21 -6.51 -5.40
CA THR A 39 -0.16 -7.88 -5.02
C THR A 39 1.03 -8.83 -5.06
N MET A 40 1.87 -8.72 -6.10
CA MET A 40 3.08 -9.53 -6.22
C MET A 40 4.10 -9.16 -5.14
N GLY A 41 4.26 -7.87 -4.85
CA GLY A 41 5.13 -7.40 -3.77
C GLY A 41 4.73 -7.96 -2.40
N ILE A 42 3.44 -7.95 -2.07
CA ILE A 42 2.93 -8.62 -0.85
C ILE A 42 3.27 -10.12 -0.90
N ALA A 43 2.96 -10.81 -2.00
CA ALA A 43 3.19 -12.25 -2.13
C ALA A 43 4.66 -12.65 -1.89
N LEU A 44 5.61 -11.84 -2.36
CA LEU A 44 7.04 -12.05 -2.12
C LEU A 44 7.44 -11.86 -0.64
N MET A 45 6.71 -11.02 0.09
CA MET A 45 7.01 -10.68 1.48
C MET A 45 6.26 -11.56 2.49
N VAL A 46 5.21 -12.27 2.08
CA VAL A 46 4.46 -13.20 2.94
C VAL A 46 5.36 -14.22 3.66
N PRO A 47 6.31 -14.91 3.00
CA PRO A 47 7.20 -15.87 3.67
C PRO A 47 8.07 -15.24 4.77
N ILE A 48 8.45 -13.98 4.60
CA ILE A 48 9.21 -13.22 5.59
C ILE A 48 8.27 -12.82 6.75
N SER A 49 7.04 -12.41 6.44
CA SER A 49 6.06 -12.00 7.45
C SER A 49 5.73 -13.09 8.46
N PHE A 50 5.74 -14.37 8.05
CA PHE A 50 5.47 -15.50 8.94
C PHE A 50 6.60 -15.81 9.94
N GLN A 51 7.79 -15.26 9.73
CA GLN A 51 8.90 -15.38 10.68
C GLN A 51 8.89 -14.26 11.74
N LEU A 52 8.01 -13.27 11.58
CA LEU A 52 7.88 -12.12 12.47
C LEU A 52 6.70 -12.30 13.42
N SER A 53 6.65 -11.49 14.48
CA SER A 53 5.44 -11.39 15.31
C SER A 53 4.26 -10.87 14.47
N ASN A 54 3.03 -11.21 14.85
CA ASN A 54 1.82 -10.82 14.10
C ASN A 54 1.77 -9.31 13.79
N ALA A 55 2.13 -8.46 14.76
CA ALA A 55 2.17 -7.01 14.59
C ALA A 55 3.22 -6.58 13.55
N SER A 56 4.45 -7.08 13.67
CA SER A 56 5.56 -6.75 12.77
C SER A 56 5.36 -7.30 11.36
N GLY A 57 4.81 -8.52 11.23
CA GLY A 57 4.48 -9.13 9.95
C GLY A 57 3.40 -8.33 9.21
N MET A 58 2.32 -7.95 9.91
CA MET A 58 1.28 -7.08 9.32
C MET A 58 1.83 -5.69 8.95
N ALA A 59 2.66 -5.10 9.81
CA ALA A 59 3.32 -3.84 9.56
C ALA A 59 4.17 -3.86 8.28
N LEU A 60 4.98 -4.91 8.09
CA LEU A 60 5.77 -5.11 6.87
C LEU A 60 4.88 -5.21 5.63
N LEU A 61 3.85 -6.08 5.66
CA LEU A 61 2.98 -6.30 4.50
C LEU A 61 2.18 -5.04 4.12
N LEU A 62 1.67 -4.30 5.11
CA LEU A 62 0.96 -3.05 4.89
C LEU A 62 1.90 -1.95 4.35
N GLY A 63 3.12 -1.84 4.88
CA GLY A 63 4.12 -0.92 4.35
C GLY A 63 4.46 -1.23 2.89
N VAL A 64 4.67 -2.50 2.55
CA VAL A 64 4.93 -2.93 1.16
C VAL A 64 3.76 -2.58 0.24
N TYR A 65 2.53 -2.79 0.69
CA TYR A 65 1.34 -2.44 -0.08
C TYR A 65 1.24 -0.94 -0.34
N CYS A 66 1.30 -0.12 0.72
CA CYS A 66 1.21 1.34 0.62
C CYS A 66 2.36 1.92 -0.22
N GLY A 67 3.58 1.45 0.02
CA GLY A 67 4.76 1.81 -0.75
C GLY A 67 4.64 1.42 -2.22
N ALA A 68 4.15 0.22 -2.54
CA ALA A 68 4.02 -0.22 -3.93
C ALA A 68 2.92 0.52 -4.69
N VAL A 69 1.80 0.83 -4.03
CA VAL A 69 0.71 1.61 -4.62
C VAL A 69 1.15 3.04 -4.92
N SER A 70 1.83 3.70 -3.97
CA SER A 70 2.36 5.05 -4.18
C SER A 70 3.52 5.06 -5.18
N GLY A 71 4.46 4.12 -5.05
CA GLY A 71 5.63 3.94 -5.91
C GLY A 71 5.29 3.67 -7.38
N ALA A 72 4.15 3.01 -7.66
CA ALA A 72 3.65 2.81 -9.02
C ALA A 72 3.38 4.11 -9.79
N SER A 73 3.22 5.23 -9.09
CA SER A 73 3.07 6.56 -9.68
C SER A 73 4.37 7.06 -10.30
N ILE A 74 5.54 6.62 -9.81
CA ILE A 74 6.85 7.06 -10.31
C ILE A 74 7.04 6.70 -11.80
N PRO A 75 6.96 5.43 -12.23
CA PRO A 75 7.10 5.07 -13.64
C PRO A 75 5.90 5.54 -14.46
N ALA A 76 4.70 5.66 -13.87
CA ALA A 76 3.53 6.24 -14.54
C ALA A 76 3.77 7.70 -14.95
N ILE A 77 4.32 8.52 -14.03
CA ILE A 77 4.59 9.94 -14.25
C ILE A 77 5.80 10.14 -15.15
N LEU A 78 6.90 9.44 -14.88
CA LEU A 78 8.18 9.69 -15.56
C LEU A 78 8.23 9.03 -16.94
N LEU A 79 7.76 7.79 -17.05
CA LEU A 79 7.92 6.97 -18.25
C LEU A 79 6.61 6.76 -19.02
N GLY A 80 5.47 7.09 -18.43
CA GLY A 80 4.16 6.81 -19.03
C GLY A 80 3.78 5.33 -19.03
N ILE A 81 4.51 4.50 -18.26
CA ILE A 81 4.29 3.06 -18.13
C ILE A 81 3.91 2.79 -16.67
N PRO A 82 2.63 2.49 -16.37
CA PRO A 82 2.19 2.35 -14.99
C PRO A 82 2.75 1.06 -14.36
N GLY A 83 3.18 1.16 -13.09
CA GLY A 83 3.62 -0.01 -12.32
C GLY A 83 2.47 -0.93 -11.89
N ASN A 84 1.28 -0.35 -11.66
CA ASN A 84 0.05 -1.04 -11.28
C ASN A 84 -1.13 -0.59 -12.15
N PRO A 85 -2.17 -1.43 -12.32
CA PRO A 85 -3.38 -1.06 -13.06
C PRO A 85 -4.09 0.19 -12.49
N ASN A 86 -4.02 0.42 -11.18
CA ASN A 86 -4.64 1.58 -10.54
C ASN A 86 -3.94 2.92 -10.89
N ALA A 87 -2.69 2.89 -11.33
CA ALA A 87 -1.91 4.09 -11.67
C ALA A 87 -2.12 4.55 -13.12
N ILE A 88 -3.01 3.91 -13.88
CA ILE A 88 -3.29 4.31 -15.27
C ILE A 88 -3.83 5.74 -15.36
N ALA A 89 -4.65 6.16 -14.39
CA ALA A 89 -5.15 7.53 -14.30
C ALA A 89 -4.00 8.54 -14.16
N THR A 90 -3.00 8.19 -13.34
CA THR A 90 -1.80 8.99 -13.06
C THR A 90 -0.87 9.16 -14.28
N VAL A 91 -0.99 8.29 -15.28
CA VAL A 91 -0.25 8.45 -16.55
C VAL A 91 -0.79 9.65 -17.31
N TYR A 92 -2.10 9.85 -17.35
CA TYR A 92 -2.72 10.86 -18.21
C TYR A 92 -2.33 12.29 -17.82
N ASP A 93 -2.39 12.61 -16.53
CA ASP A 93 -2.02 13.90 -15.97
C ASP A 93 -0.52 13.99 -15.70
N GLY A 94 0.05 13.00 -15.02
CA GLY A 94 1.43 12.97 -14.59
C GLY A 94 2.43 12.97 -15.74
N HIS A 95 2.25 12.09 -16.73
CA HIS A 95 3.16 12.02 -17.87
C HIS A 95 3.06 13.26 -18.77
N ALA A 96 1.86 13.84 -18.89
CA ALA A 96 1.67 15.10 -19.59
C ALA A 96 2.40 16.27 -18.89
N MET A 97 2.41 16.30 -17.55
CA MET A 97 3.20 17.27 -16.77
C MET A 97 4.70 17.04 -16.90
N THR A 98 5.17 15.79 -16.88
CA THR A 98 6.58 15.44 -17.11
C THR A 98 7.08 15.94 -18.47
N LYS A 99 6.29 15.78 -19.54
CA LYS A 99 6.62 16.30 -20.88
C LYS A 99 6.76 17.82 -20.93
N LYS A 100 6.16 18.54 -19.97
CA LYS A 100 6.27 20.00 -19.82
C LYS A 100 7.41 20.42 -18.86
N GLY A 101 8.24 19.48 -18.41
CA GLY A 101 9.32 19.74 -17.44
C GLY A 101 8.85 19.85 -15.99
N LEU A 102 7.59 19.52 -15.68
CA LEU A 102 6.98 19.65 -14.36
C LEU A 102 6.97 18.33 -13.56
N ALA A 103 7.93 17.44 -13.82
CA ALA A 103 7.98 16.10 -13.23
C ALA A 103 7.97 16.10 -11.69
N GLY A 104 8.74 17.01 -11.07
CA GLY A 104 8.77 17.14 -9.60
C GLY A 104 7.43 17.57 -9.00
N GLN A 105 6.70 18.46 -9.68
CA GLN A 105 5.36 18.87 -9.26
C GLN A 105 4.36 17.72 -9.40
N ALA A 106 4.45 16.95 -10.48
CA ALA A 106 3.61 15.77 -10.68
C ALA A 106 3.86 14.70 -9.60
N LEU A 107 5.12 14.40 -9.29
CA LEU A 107 5.50 13.46 -8.23
C LEU A 107 5.01 13.93 -6.85
N GLY A 108 5.22 15.20 -6.51
CA GLY A 108 4.75 15.77 -5.25
C GLY A 108 3.22 15.74 -5.14
N GLY A 109 2.52 16.10 -6.23
CA GLY A 109 1.07 16.03 -6.31
C GLY A 109 0.54 14.61 -6.11
N ALA A 110 1.18 13.61 -6.73
CA ALA A 110 0.81 12.21 -6.57
C ALA A 110 0.98 11.74 -5.12
N VAL A 111 2.08 12.10 -4.45
CA VAL A 111 2.30 11.73 -3.03
C VAL A 111 1.21 12.33 -2.14
N VAL A 112 0.88 13.62 -2.32
CA VAL A 112 -0.17 14.28 -1.53
C VAL A 112 -1.55 13.66 -1.81
N ALA A 113 -1.87 13.38 -3.08
CA ALA A 113 -3.11 12.72 -3.45
C ALA A 113 -3.21 11.31 -2.86
N SER A 114 -2.13 10.53 -2.89
CA SER A 114 -2.06 9.21 -2.25
C SER A 114 -2.24 9.29 -0.73
N PHE A 115 -1.66 10.30 -0.07
CA PHE A 115 -1.83 10.50 1.37
C PHE A 115 -3.29 10.79 1.74
N ILE A 116 -3.93 11.74 1.05
CA ILE A 116 -5.34 12.09 1.29
C ILE A 116 -6.25 10.90 0.99
N GLY A 117 -6.05 10.25 -0.16
CA GLY A 117 -6.80 9.05 -0.54
C GLY A 117 -6.60 7.90 0.44
N GLY A 118 -5.39 7.72 0.97
CA GLY A 118 -5.06 6.72 1.98
C GLY A 118 -5.80 6.96 3.30
N ILE A 119 -5.83 8.21 3.78
CA ILE A 119 -6.60 8.57 4.99
C ILE A 119 -8.10 8.33 4.76
N ALA A 120 -8.65 8.79 3.63
CA ALA A 120 -10.05 8.61 3.31
C ALA A 120 -10.42 7.11 3.22
N SER A 121 -9.58 6.31 2.55
CA SER A 121 -9.72 4.85 2.46
C SER A 121 -9.70 4.20 3.84
N LEU A 122 -8.78 4.61 4.73
CA LEU A 122 -8.68 4.08 6.09
C LEU A 122 -9.94 4.38 6.91
N ILE A 123 -10.49 5.60 6.83
CA ILE A 123 -11.73 5.97 7.54
C ILE A 123 -12.89 5.10 7.07
N ILE A 124 -13.06 4.97 5.75
CA ILE A 124 -14.12 4.12 5.17
C ILE A 124 -13.92 2.68 5.61
N LEU A 125 -12.69 2.15 5.53
CA LEU A 125 -12.39 0.78 5.92
C LEU A 125 -12.73 0.53 7.40
N VAL A 126 -12.36 1.43 8.32
CA VAL A 126 -12.68 1.27 9.75
C VAL A 126 -14.19 1.21 10.00
N LEU A 127 -14.97 2.03 9.29
CA LEU A 127 -16.43 2.05 9.42
C LEU A 127 -17.09 0.78 8.89
N PHE A 128 -16.60 0.25 7.76
CA PHE A 128 -17.17 -0.92 7.10
C PHE A 128 -16.50 -2.25 7.46
N SER A 129 -15.38 -2.22 8.19
CA SER A 129 -14.62 -3.40 8.66
C SER A 129 -15.48 -4.49 9.29
N PRO A 130 -16.41 -4.22 10.24
CA PRO A 130 -17.21 -5.27 10.86
C PRO A 130 -18.17 -5.95 9.86
N LEU A 131 -18.67 -5.22 8.86
CA LEU A 131 -19.50 -5.79 7.81
C LEU A 131 -18.65 -6.69 6.90
N ILE A 132 -17.48 -6.20 6.49
CA ILE A 132 -16.54 -6.96 5.66
C ILE A 132 -16.12 -8.25 6.38
N ALA A 133 -15.75 -8.19 7.66
CA ALA A 133 -15.36 -9.37 8.44
C ALA A 133 -16.47 -10.44 8.49
N LYS A 134 -17.73 -10.03 8.68
CA LYS A 134 -18.87 -10.97 8.65
C LYS A 134 -19.04 -11.64 7.29
N MET A 135 -18.90 -10.88 6.20
CA MET A 135 -18.94 -11.43 4.85
C MET A 135 -17.76 -12.37 4.60
N THR A 136 -16.55 -11.99 4.99
CA THR A 136 -15.33 -12.81 4.85
C THR A 136 -15.47 -14.15 5.55
N LEU A 137 -15.98 -14.16 6.78
CA LEU A 137 -16.23 -15.39 7.54
C LEU A 137 -17.34 -16.25 6.94
N ALA A 138 -18.28 -15.66 6.20
CA ALA A 138 -19.36 -16.38 5.53
C ALA A 138 -18.91 -17.16 4.28
N PHE A 139 -17.76 -16.82 3.67
CA PHE A 139 -17.20 -17.61 2.57
C PHE A 139 -16.70 -19.00 3.01
N GLY A 140 -16.53 -19.24 4.31
CA GLY A 140 -16.04 -20.52 4.86
C GLY A 140 -14.56 -20.80 4.53
N PRO A 141 -13.94 -21.83 5.13
CA PRO A 141 -12.55 -22.18 4.84
C PRO A 141 -12.41 -22.73 3.42
N ALA A 142 -11.49 -22.18 2.63
CA ALA A 142 -11.16 -22.69 1.29
C ALA A 142 -10.65 -24.14 1.34
N GLU A 143 -10.12 -24.59 2.48
CA GLU A 143 -9.60 -25.95 2.69
C GLU A 143 -10.69 -27.01 2.96
N LYS A 144 -11.95 -26.60 3.14
CA LYS A 144 -13.10 -27.52 3.37
C LYS A 144 -13.99 -27.70 2.13
N ALA A 145 -13.62 -27.15 0.98
CA ALA A 145 -14.35 -27.25 -0.28
C ALA A 145 -13.68 -28.24 -1.24
#